data_AF-A0AAC9YZC1-F1
#
_entry.id   AF-A0AAC9YZC1-F1
#
_cell.length_a   1.000
_cell.length_b   1.000
_cell.length_c   1.000
_cell.angle_alpha   90.00
_cell.angle_beta   90.00
_cell.angle_gamma   90.00
#
_symmetry.space_group_name_H-M   'P 1'
#
loop_
_entity.id
_entity.type
_entity.pdbx_description
1 polymer ?
#
loop_
_entity_poly.entity_id
_entity_poly.type
_entity_poly.pdbx_seq_one_letter_code
_entity_poly.pdbx_strand_id
1 'polypeptide(L)'
;MKNIAKRLDEIRLYNANFNTEENREIVDAFYELGEFVIKNFKIPSTHIEYINKHLGIVGVDTYSEFILKYEHYKGKYSLELPLRAIECYFLWSEEETEDYSLKTLMKLKFLISKLHHLVGVGNKNDEFN
;
A
#
# COMPACT_ATOMS: atom_id res chain seq x y z
N MET A 1 1.39 -16.62 -4.03
CA MET A 1 2.52 -15.87 -3.44
C MET A 1 3.79 -15.76 -4.29
N LYS A 2 4.10 -16.68 -5.24
CA LYS A 2 5.37 -16.62 -6.02
C LYS A 2 5.56 -15.40 -6.96
N ASN A 3 4.56 -14.51 -7.10
CA ASN A 3 4.59 -13.44 -8.11
C ASN A 3 4.72 -12.00 -7.56
N ILE A 4 4.24 -11.71 -6.35
CA ILE A 4 4.23 -10.33 -5.80
C ILE A 4 5.65 -9.84 -5.48
N ALA A 5 6.44 -10.65 -4.77
CA ALA A 5 7.82 -10.28 -4.43
C ALA A 5 8.69 -10.08 -5.68
N LYS A 6 8.47 -10.87 -6.73
CA LYS A 6 9.19 -10.75 -8.01
C LYS A 6 8.80 -9.48 -8.76
N ARG A 7 7.49 -9.16 -8.85
CA ARG A 7 7.01 -7.93 -9.50
C ARG A 7 7.46 -6.66 -8.78
N LEU A 8 7.52 -6.69 -7.45
CA LEU A 8 7.98 -5.53 -6.67
C LEU A 8 9.52 -5.36 -6.66
N ASP A 9 10.27 -6.47 -6.78
CA ASP A 9 11.71 -6.44 -7.09
C ASP A 9 11.97 -5.94 -8.53
N GLU A 10 11.04 -6.21 -9.46
CA GLU A 10 11.06 -5.77 -10.86
C GLU A 10 10.67 -4.31 -11.08
N ILE A 11 10.09 -3.62 -10.07
CA ILE A 11 9.97 -2.15 -10.07
C ILE A 11 11.41 -1.59 -9.99
N ARG A 12 12.03 -1.48 -11.17
CA ARG A 12 13.33 -0.85 -11.42
C ARG A 12 13.09 0.64 -11.65
N LEU A 13 13.55 1.40 -10.67
CA LEU A 13 13.47 2.85 -10.48
C LEU A 13 14.08 3.73 -11.60
N TYR A 14 14.46 3.19 -12.75
CA TYR A 14 15.33 3.91 -13.67
C TYR A 14 14.63 4.94 -14.57
N ASN A 15 13.30 5.03 -14.61
CA ASN A 15 12.57 5.92 -15.52
C ASN A 15 11.25 6.50 -14.96
N ALA A 16 11.09 6.64 -13.65
CA ALA A 16 9.93 7.39 -13.11
C ALA A 16 10.15 8.89 -13.36
N ASN A 17 9.67 9.40 -14.49
CA ASN A 17 9.32 10.82 -14.59
C ASN A 17 8.07 11.03 -13.71
N PHE A 18 7.95 12.21 -13.10
CA PHE A 18 6.88 12.55 -12.13
C PHE A 18 5.99 13.73 -12.61
N ASN A 19 6.09 14.10 -13.89
CA ASN A 19 5.41 15.23 -14.54
C ASN A 19 4.31 14.88 -15.58
N THR A 20 3.81 13.65 -15.67
CA THR A 20 2.66 13.25 -16.54
C THR A 20 1.49 12.68 -15.71
N GLU A 21 0.50 11.99 -16.30
CA GLU A 21 -0.59 11.27 -15.59
C GLU A 21 -0.08 10.11 -14.67
N GLU A 22 1.13 10.26 -14.15
CA GLU A 22 1.96 9.37 -13.37
C GLU A 22 1.43 9.26 -11.92
N ASN A 23 1.32 8.09 -11.30
CA ASN A 23 2.04 6.85 -11.51
C ASN A 23 1.08 5.66 -11.34
N ARG A 24 0.46 5.22 -12.44
CA ARG A 24 -0.35 3.99 -12.43
C ARG A 24 0.43 2.82 -11.84
N GLU A 25 1.73 2.72 -12.09
CA GLU A 25 2.59 1.67 -11.51
C GLU A 25 2.72 1.75 -9.97
N ILE A 26 2.78 2.94 -9.39
CA ILE A 26 2.83 3.11 -7.92
C ILE A 26 1.46 2.81 -7.32
N VAL A 27 0.39 3.25 -7.98
CA VAL A 27 -0.99 2.93 -7.57
C VAL A 27 -1.25 1.42 -7.67
N ASP A 28 -0.82 0.78 -8.74
CA ASP A 28 -0.93 -0.68 -8.94
C ASP A 28 -0.11 -1.43 -7.87
N ALA A 29 1.11 -0.97 -7.58
CA ALA A 29 1.93 -1.54 -6.52
C ALA A 29 1.32 -1.34 -5.11
N PHE A 30 0.71 -0.19 -4.85
CA PHE A 30 -0.05 0.08 -3.64
C PHE A 30 -1.28 -0.84 -3.55
N TYR A 31 -2.03 -0.99 -4.63
CA TYR A 31 -3.19 -1.87 -4.71
C TYR A 31 -2.81 -3.32 -4.41
N GLU A 32 -1.77 -3.86 -5.07
CA GLU A 32 -1.31 -5.24 -4.87
C GLU A 32 -0.82 -5.48 -3.44
N LEU A 33 -0.10 -4.51 -2.87
CA LEU A 33 0.34 -4.59 -1.47
C LEU A 33 -0.84 -4.53 -0.51
N GLY A 34 -1.76 -3.57 -0.70
CA GLY A 34 -2.90 -3.36 0.17
C GLY A 34 -3.90 -4.52 0.13
N GLU A 35 -4.21 -5.05 -1.07
CA GLU A 35 -5.01 -6.26 -1.24
C GLU A 35 -4.37 -7.42 -0.46
N PHE A 36 -3.05 -7.62 -0.63
CA PHE A 36 -2.35 -8.68 0.07
C PHE A 36 -2.43 -8.50 1.60
N VAL A 37 -2.15 -7.30 2.12
CA VAL A 37 -2.17 -7.05 3.57
C VAL A 37 -3.59 -7.23 4.13
N ILE A 38 -4.59 -6.58 3.56
CA ILE A 38 -5.96 -6.60 4.11
C ILE A 38 -6.58 -7.99 4.01
N LYS A 39 -6.24 -8.77 2.98
CA LYS A 39 -6.75 -10.14 2.80
C LYS A 39 -6.14 -11.15 3.78
N ASN A 40 -4.89 -10.95 4.18
CA ASN A 40 -4.11 -11.97 4.88
C ASN A 40 -3.80 -11.64 6.34
N PHE A 41 -4.12 -10.43 6.79
CA PHE A 41 -3.91 -10.00 8.17
C PHE A 41 -5.24 -9.55 8.75
N LYS A 42 -5.47 -9.84 10.04
CA LYS A 42 -6.67 -9.41 10.77
C LYS A 42 -6.29 -8.27 11.70
N ILE A 43 -7.05 -7.19 11.75
CA ILE A 43 -6.79 -6.06 12.63
C ILE A 43 -7.82 -6.01 13.78
N PRO A 44 -7.44 -5.58 14.99
CA PRO A 44 -8.40 -5.32 16.06
C PRO A 44 -9.45 -4.30 15.61
N SER A 45 -10.70 -4.50 16.04
CA SER A 45 -11.82 -3.61 15.72
C SER A 45 -11.59 -2.17 16.18
N THR A 46 -10.78 -1.97 17.23
CA THR A 46 -10.40 -0.65 17.75
C THR A 46 -9.60 0.21 16.78
N HIS A 47 -8.99 -0.37 15.74
CA HIS A 47 -8.18 0.35 14.76
C HIS A 47 -8.86 0.53 13.39
N ILE A 48 -9.97 -0.18 13.13
CA ILE A 48 -10.65 -0.17 11.83
C ILE A 48 -11.08 1.24 11.41
N GLU A 49 -11.60 2.06 12.35
CA GLU A 49 -12.03 3.43 12.03
C GLU A 49 -10.85 4.28 11.53
N TYR A 50 -9.70 4.20 12.20
CA TYR A 50 -8.49 4.91 11.79
C TYR A 50 -8.04 4.47 10.39
N ILE A 51 -7.99 3.16 10.15
CA ILE A 51 -7.61 2.58 8.86
C ILE A 51 -8.54 3.06 7.75
N ASN A 52 -9.85 2.88 7.91
CA ASN A 52 -10.82 3.19 6.88
C ASN A 52 -10.79 4.70 6.53
N LYS A 53 -10.66 5.56 7.55
CA LYS A 53 -10.51 7.00 7.36
C LYS A 53 -9.29 7.35 6.49
N HIS A 54 -8.13 6.77 6.77
CA HIS A 54 -6.88 7.12 6.07
C HIS A 54 -6.73 6.41 4.72
N LEU A 55 -7.39 5.27 4.52
CA LEU A 55 -7.64 4.68 3.20
C LEU A 55 -8.69 5.49 2.40
N GLY A 56 -9.44 6.37 3.07
CA GLY A 56 -10.53 7.17 2.50
C GLY A 56 -11.70 6.32 1.99
N ILE A 57 -12.00 5.22 2.69
CA ILE A 57 -13.10 4.31 2.37
C ILE A 57 -14.23 4.45 3.39
N VAL A 58 -15.45 4.10 2.99
CA VAL A 58 -16.66 4.29 3.81
C VAL A 58 -17.37 2.95 3.96
N GLY A 59 -17.23 2.29 5.10
CA GLY A 59 -17.90 1.01 5.33
C GLY A 59 -17.41 0.25 6.55
N VAL A 60 -18.09 -0.87 6.82
CA VAL A 60 -17.73 -1.82 7.90
C VAL A 60 -16.69 -2.83 7.41
N ASP A 61 -16.76 -3.22 6.13
CA ASP A 61 -15.82 -4.18 5.54
C ASP A 61 -14.68 -3.48 4.79
N THR A 62 -13.51 -3.42 5.42
CA THR A 62 -12.31 -2.79 4.86
C THR A 62 -11.88 -3.41 3.53
N TYR A 63 -12.02 -4.73 3.36
CA TYR A 63 -11.52 -5.42 2.17
C TYR A 63 -12.32 -5.05 0.92
N SER A 64 -13.63 -5.24 0.93
CA SER A 64 -14.47 -4.95 -0.25
C SER A 64 -14.40 -3.49 -0.66
N GLU A 65 -14.40 -2.58 0.32
CA GLU A 65 -14.29 -1.15 0.07
C GLU A 65 -12.91 -0.75 -0.49
N PHE A 66 -11.83 -1.39 -0.04
CA PHE A 66 -10.49 -1.18 -0.59
C PHE A 66 -10.44 -1.58 -2.07
N ILE A 67 -10.96 -2.76 -2.42
CA ILE A 67 -11.00 -3.24 -3.80
C ILE A 67 -11.80 -2.27 -4.68
N LEU A 68 -13.03 -1.94 -4.26
CA LEU A 68 -13.92 -1.04 -5.01
C LEU A 68 -13.27 0.32 -5.26
N LYS A 69 -12.51 0.83 -4.29
CA LYS A 69 -11.81 2.11 -4.43
C LYS A 69 -10.59 2.03 -5.35
N TYR A 70 -9.74 1.02 -5.17
CA TYR A 70 -8.39 1.04 -5.75
C TYR A 70 -8.19 0.19 -7.02
N GLU A 71 -9.06 -0.79 -7.31
CA GLU A 71 -8.93 -1.70 -8.47
C GLU A 71 -8.95 -0.97 -9.82
N HIS A 72 -9.73 0.12 -9.92
CA HIS A 72 -9.90 0.90 -11.15
C HIS A 72 -9.62 2.39 -10.94
N TYR A 73 -8.81 2.72 -9.94
CA TYR A 73 -8.60 4.11 -9.55
C TYR A 73 -7.94 4.92 -10.68
N LYS A 74 -8.55 6.05 -11.03
CA LYS A 74 -8.05 7.00 -12.03
C LYS A 74 -8.10 8.40 -11.44
N GLY A 75 -6.94 9.02 -11.21
CA GLY A 75 -6.85 10.41 -10.73
C GLY A 75 -5.55 10.73 -10.00
N LYS A 76 -5.34 12.01 -9.67
CA LYS A 76 -4.22 12.46 -8.84
C LYS A 76 -4.49 12.08 -7.38
N TYR A 77 -3.78 11.08 -6.85
CA TYR A 77 -3.88 10.72 -5.43
C TYR A 77 -2.55 10.90 -4.73
N SER A 78 -2.58 11.54 -3.57
CA SER A 78 -1.51 11.41 -2.59
C SER A 78 -1.68 10.07 -1.88
N LEU A 79 -0.77 9.14 -2.13
CA LEU A 79 -0.76 7.83 -1.49
C LEU A 79 -0.13 7.85 -0.10
N GLU A 80 0.29 9.01 0.42
CA GLU A 80 1.00 9.10 1.70
C GLU A 80 0.14 8.58 2.86
N LEU A 81 -1.09 9.10 3.00
CA LEU A 81 -2.00 8.67 4.07
C LEU A 81 -2.54 7.24 3.85
N PRO A 82 -2.98 6.83 2.64
CA PRO A 82 -3.36 5.45 2.39
C PRO A 82 -2.25 4.44 2.66
N LEU A 83 -1.01 4.75 2.28
CA LEU A 83 0.13 3.86 2.52
C LEU A 83 0.46 3.77 4.02
N ARG A 84 0.34 4.88 4.75
CA ARG A 84 0.45 4.87 6.22
C ARG A 84 -0.63 4.00 6.88
N ALA A 85 -1.84 4.00 6.33
CA ALA A 85 -2.89 3.09 6.80
C ALA A 85 -2.54 1.62 6.55
N ILE A 86 -2.03 1.26 5.37
CA ILE A 86 -1.59 -0.12 5.09
C ILE A 86 -0.44 -0.55 6.00
N GLU A 87 0.52 0.35 6.27
CA GLU A 87 1.60 0.12 7.24
C GLU A 87 1.02 -0.16 8.64
N CYS A 88 0.13 0.70 9.13
CA CYS A 88 -0.55 0.52 10.42
C CYS A 88 -1.34 -0.79 10.46
N TYR A 89 -2.03 -1.15 9.37
CA TYR A 89 -2.79 -2.40 9.26
C TYR A 89 -1.88 -3.61 9.50
N PHE A 90 -0.73 -3.62 8.81
CA PHE A 90 0.24 -4.69 8.93
C PHE A 90 0.91 -4.73 10.32
N LEU A 91 1.16 -3.58 10.95
CA LEU A 91 1.81 -3.52 12.26
C LEU A 91 0.88 -3.87 13.43
N TRP A 92 -0.41 -3.58 13.31
CA TRP A 92 -1.40 -3.82 14.36
C TRP A 92 -2.20 -5.10 14.18
N SER A 93 -1.84 -5.94 13.21
CA SER A 93 -2.58 -7.17 12.98
C SER A 93 -2.51 -8.11 14.20
N GLU A 94 -3.65 -8.64 14.63
CA GLU A 94 -3.71 -9.72 15.62
C GLU A 94 -3.12 -11.00 15.02
N GLU A 95 -2.54 -11.83 15.90
CA GLU A 95 -1.73 -13.00 15.57
C GLU A 95 -2.44 -14.02 14.66
N GLU A 96 -2.19 -13.91 13.35
CA GLU A 96 -2.01 -15.04 12.41
C GLU A 96 -0.63 -14.93 11.72
N THR A 97 0.34 -14.33 12.41
CA THR A 97 1.73 -14.22 11.92
C THR A 97 2.47 -15.56 11.95
N GLU A 98 1.95 -16.58 12.65
CA GLU A 98 2.53 -17.93 12.68
C GLU A 98 2.55 -18.60 11.30
N ASP A 99 1.59 -18.27 10.42
CA ASP A 99 1.51 -18.84 9.06
C ASP A 99 2.54 -18.24 8.09
N TYR A 100 3.19 -17.14 8.46
CA TYR A 100 4.12 -16.42 7.60
C TYR A 100 5.56 -16.50 8.10
N SER A 101 6.45 -17.02 7.26
CA SER A 101 7.89 -17.03 7.57
C SER A 101 8.42 -15.61 7.85
N LEU A 102 9.37 -15.48 8.77
CA LEU A 102 10.08 -14.21 9.05
C LEU A 102 10.57 -13.52 7.77
N LYS A 103 11.06 -14.30 6.80
CA LYS A 103 11.50 -13.79 5.49
C LYS A 103 10.38 -13.08 4.72
N THR A 104 9.15 -13.60 4.77
CA THR A 104 7.98 -12.97 4.14
C THR A 104 7.64 -11.66 4.84
N LEU A 105 7.61 -11.66 6.18
CA LEU A 105 7.32 -10.46 6.97
C LEU A 105 8.36 -9.35 6.74
N MET A 106 9.65 -9.71 6.67
CA MET A 106 10.72 -8.77 6.33
C MET A 106 10.57 -8.20 4.92
N LYS A 107 10.17 -9.03 3.94
CA LYS A 107 9.89 -8.56 2.58
C LYS A 107 8.74 -7.56 2.58
N LEU A 108 7.64 -7.84 3.26
CA LEU A 108 6.50 -6.90 3.33
C LEU A 108 6.92 -5.55 3.94
N LYS A 109 7.68 -5.56 5.04
CA LYS A 109 8.24 -4.33 5.62
C LYS A 109 9.10 -3.55 4.63
N PHE A 110 9.99 -4.25 3.90
CA PHE A 110 10.82 -3.62 2.89
C PHE A 110 9.98 -2.99 1.76
N LEU A 111 8.93 -3.68 1.32
CA LEU A 111 8.04 -3.21 0.26
C LEU A 111 7.23 -1.98 0.66
N ILE A 112 6.68 -1.97 1.88
CA ILE A 112 6.01 -0.81 2.48
C ILE A 112 6.99 0.38 2.52
N SER A 113 8.20 0.17 3.04
CA SER A 113 9.23 1.21 3.12
C SER A 113 9.65 1.74 1.74
N LYS A 114 9.82 0.86 0.75
CA LYS A 114 10.15 1.23 -0.64
C LYS A 114 9.05 2.11 -1.24
N LEU A 115 7.77 1.74 -1.06
CA LEU A 115 6.66 2.57 -1.53
C LEU A 115 6.61 3.93 -0.81
N HIS A 116 6.89 4.00 0.49
CA HIS A 116 6.94 5.28 1.22
C HIS A 116 8.03 6.19 0.66
N HIS A 117 9.20 5.64 0.36
CA HIS A 117 10.28 6.38 -0.28
C HIS A 117 9.84 6.91 -1.66
N LEU A 118 9.19 6.08 -2.49
CA LEU A 118 8.72 6.48 -3.82
C LEU A 118 7.69 7.62 -3.76
N VAL A 119 6.70 7.50 -2.87
CA VAL A 119 5.69 8.55 -2.64
C VAL A 119 6.35 9.84 -2.12
N GLY A 120 7.28 9.74 -1.18
CA GLY A 120 7.96 10.89 -0.58
C GLY A 120 8.95 11.62 -1.51
N VAL A 121 9.58 10.91 -2.45
CA VAL A 121 10.44 11.55 -3.47
C VAL A 121 9.61 12.28 -4.53
N GLY A 122 8.46 11.71 -4.93
CA GLY A 122 7.54 12.36 -5.86
C GLY A 122 7.08 13.73 -5.34
N ASN A 123 6.64 13.81 -4.08
CA ASN A 123 6.15 15.05 -3.47
C ASN A 123 7.24 16.15 -3.37
N LYS A 124 8.52 15.80 -3.22
CA LYS A 124 9.61 16.78 -3.14
C LYS A 124 9.95 17.42 -4.47
N ASN A 125 9.68 16.74 -5.59
CA ASN A 125 9.90 17.30 -6.92
C ASN A 125 8.78 18.29 -7.32
N ASP A 126 7.63 18.24 -6.66
CA ASP A 126 6.53 19.20 -6.85
C ASP A 126 6.79 20.55 -6.16
N GLU A 127 7.62 20.61 -5.11
CA GLU A 127 7.94 21.86 -4.39
C GLU A 127 8.92 22.78 -5.14
N PHE A 128 9.53 22.31 -6.24
CA PHE A 128 10.54 23.03 -7.02
C PHE A 128 10.11 23.39 -8.45
N ASN A 129 8.85 23.14 -8.83
CA ASN A 129 8.29 23.52 -10.15
C ASN A 129 7.22 24.60 -10.04
#